data_AF-A0A453GJA2-F1
#
_entry.id   AF-A0A453GJA2-F1
#
_cell.length_a   1.000
_cell.length_b   1.000
_cell.length_c   1.000
_cell.angle_alpha   90.00
_cell.angle_beta   90.00
_cell.angle_gamma   90.00
#
_symmetry.space_group_name_H-M   'P 1'
#
loop_
_entity.id
_entity.type
_entity.pdbx_description
1 polymer ?
#
loop_
_entity_poly.entity_id
_entity_poly.type
_entity_poly.pdbx_seq_one_letter_code
_entity_poly.pdbx_strand_id
1 'polypeptide(L)'
;MLRPPFPQWCWENDIPEHWPQMDVVAVVSSPWKVGDLIDWWYKDCFWTGKIIELLGEDKVKIICPEKPIGEGGCWAADTKDLRPALDWPLLKGWTAPLSQ
;
A
#
# COMPACT_ATOMS: atom_id res chain seq x y z
N MET A 1 -2.25 -18.40 -13.84
CA MET A 1 -2.45 -17.20 -12.99
C MET A 1 -2.61 -16.00 -13.89
N LEU A 2 -3.67 -15.20 -13.72
CA LEU A 2 -4.00 -14.03 -14.57
C LEU A 2 -3.74 -12.68 -13.86
N ARG A 3 -3.27 -12.70 -12.59
CA ARG A 3 -2.91 -11.47 -11.88
C ARG A 3 -1.48 -11.08 -12.27
N PRO A 4 -1.25 -9.88 -12.82
CA PRO A 4 0.10 -9.39 -13.10
C PRO A 4 0.86 -9.16 -11.79
N PRO A 5 2.20 -9.00 -11.86
CA PRO A 5 3.00 -8.53 -10.74
C PRO A 5 2.45 -7.20 -10.19
N PHE A 6 2.66 -6.96 -8.90
CA PHE A 6 2.38 -5.66 -8.29
C PHE A 6 3.16 -4.57 -9.04
N PRO A 7 2.54 -3.43 -9.40
CA PRO A 7 3.20 -2.42 -10.20
C PRO A 7 4.32 -1.76 -9.40
N GLN A 8 5.27 -1.15 -10.10
CA GLN A 8 6.16 -0.22 -9.43
C GLN A 8 5.34 0.95 -8.87
N TRP A 9 5.85 1.57 -7.80
CA TRP A 9 5.23 2.75 -7.24
C TRP A 9 6.27 3.77 -6.81
N CYS A 10 5.88 5.04 -6.80
CA CYS A 10 6.70 6.14 -6.32
C CYS A 10 5.87 7.17 -5.58
N TRP A 11 6.56 8.08 -4.91
CA TRP A 11 5.95 9.28 -4.39
C TRP A 11 5.59 10.25 -5.51
N GLU A 12 4.51 11.00 -5.31
CA GLU A 12 4.06 12.08 -6.20
C GLU A 12 5.14 13.14 -6.41
N ASN A 13 5.98 13.38 -5.41
CA ASN A 13 7.11 14.32 -5.50
C ASN A 13 8.34 13.73 -6.22
N ASP A 14 8.39 12.41 -6.41
CA ASP A 14 9.53 11.67 -6.97
C ASP A 14 9.21 11.06 -8.33
N ILE A 15 8.18 11.57 -9.03
CA ILE A 15 7.83 11.11 -10.37
C ILE A 15 9.01 11.42 -11.31
N PRO A 16 9.71 10.41 -11.86
CA PRO A 16 10.78 10.61 -12.81
C PRO A 16 10.25 11.23 -14.10
N GLU A 17 11.04 12.13 -14.71
CA GLU A 17 10.74 12.70 -16.03
C GLU A 17 10.67 11.62 -17.12
N HIS A 18 11.43 10.54 -16.95
CA HIS A 18 11.51 9.43 -17.90
C HIS A 18 11.28 8.11 -17.15
N TRP A 19 10.10 7.53 -17.32
CA TRP A 19 9.84 6.17 -16.87
C TRP A 19 10.47 5.17 -17.84
N PRO A 20 11.11 4.08 -17.37
CA PRO A 20 11.34 2.93 -18.24
C PRO A 20 9.99 2.50 -18.82
N GLN A 21 10.00 1.95 -20.04
CA GLN A 21 8.81 1.55 -20.79
C GLN A 21 7.99 0.52 -19.99
N MET A 22 7.13 1.00 -19.09
CA MET A 22 6.32 0.21 -18.17
C MET A 22 4.86 0.57 -18.37
N ASP A 23 4.01 -0.45 -18.34
CA ASP A 23 2.60 -0.30 -18.68
C ASP A 23 1.80 0.43 -17.59
N VAL A 24 2.16 0.28 -16.31
CA VAL A 24 1.45 0.90 -15.16
C VAL A 24 2.41 1.19 -13.99
N VAL A 25 2.30 2.38 -13.42
CA VAL A 25 2.97 2.79 -12.18
C VAL A 25 1.94 3.37 -11.22
N ALA A 26 2.03 3.00 -9.94
CA ALA A 26 1.23 3.61 -8.89
C ALA A 26 1.92 4.87 -8.34
N VAL A 27 1.23 6.01 -8.41
CA VAL A 27 1.71 7.26 -7.82
C VAL A 27 0.99 7.47 -6.49
N VAL A 28 1.77 7.69 -5.43
CA VAL A 28 1.25 7.83 -4.06
C VAL A 28 1.51 9.25 -3.56
N SER A 29 0.49 9.89 -3.02
CA SER A 29 0.68 11.19 -2.38
C SER A 29 1.58 11.08 -1.16
N SER A 30 2.57 11.97 -1.07
CA SER A 30 3.53 12.03 0.04
C SER A 30 3.13 13.09 1.08
N PRO A 31 3.39 12.87 2.38
CA PRO A 31 3.79 11.62 3.01
C PRO A 31 2.57 10.72 3.35
N TRP A 32 2.82 9.54 3.91
CA TRP A 32 1.77 8.72 4.52
C TRP A 32 0.94 9.51 5.54
N LYS A 33 -0.38 9.31 5.52
CA LYS A 33 -1.33 9.97 6.44
C LYS A 33 -2.29 8.98 7.07
N VAL A 34 -2.89 9.40 8.19
CA VAL A 34 -3.97 8.65 8.84
C VAL A 34 -5.12 8.47 7.86
N GLY A 35 -5.60 7.23 7.76
CA GLY A 35 -6.65 6.84 6.83
C GLY A 35 -6.15 6.16 5.56
N ASP A 36 -4.86 6.24 5.23
CA ASP A 36 -4.31 5.57 4.06
C ASP A 36 -4.42 4.05 4.20
N LEU A 37 -4.83 3.42 3.10
CA LEU A 37 -4.80 1.97 2.95
C LEU A 37 -3.44 1.55 2.40
N ILE A 38 -2.80 0.65 3.12
CA ILE A 38 -1.46 0.15 2.83
C ILE A 38 -1.46 -1.37 2.79
N ASP A 39 -0.46 -1.92 2.12
CA ASP A 39 -0.03 -3.29 2.26
C ASP A 39 1.25 -3.28 3.09
N TRP A 40 1.22 -3.93 4.25
CA TRP A 40 2.33 -4.02 5.20
C TRP A 40 3.07 -5.35 5.06
N TRP A 41 4.37 -5.30 4.82
CA TRP A 41 5.22 -6.48 4.78
C TRP A 41 5.49 -7.03 6.19
N TYR A 42 4.98 -8.23 6.47
CA TYR A 42 5.18 -8.92 7.74
C TYR A 42 5.16 -10.43 7.56
N LYS A 43 6.18 -11.11 8.10
CA LYS A 43 6.36 -12.58 8.01
C LYS A 43 6.24 -13.11 6.58
N ASP A 44 7.04 -12.54 5.68
CA ASP A 44 7.17 -12.97 4.28
C ASP A 44 5.90 -12.83 3.41
N CYS A 45 4.93 -12.01 3.84
CA CYS A 45 3.78 -11.64 3.03
C CYS A 45 3.30 -10.21 3.29
N PHE A 46 2.48 -9.68 2.38
CA PHE A 46 1.83 -8.39 2.55
C PHE A 46 0.44 -8.54 3.16
N TRP A 47 0.16 -7.76 4.20
CA TRP A 47 -1.15 -7.65 4.85
C TRP A 47 -1.75 -6.28 4.60
N THR A 48 -2.97 -6.25 4.08
CA THR A 48 -3.69 -5.01 3.90
C THR A 48 -4.11 -4.45 5.26
N GLY A 49 -3.86 -3.17 5.49
CA GLY A 49 -4.20 -2.47 6.72
C GLY A 49 -4.47 -0.99 6.46
N LYS A 50 -4.85 -0.30 7.53
CA LYS A 50 -5.13 1.15 7.51
C LYS A 50 -4.28 1.86 8.54
N ILE A 51 -3.66 2.97 8.16
CA ILE A 51 -2.93 3.81 9.11
C ILE A 51 -3.93 4.50 10.04
N ILE A 52 -3.76 4.31 11.35
CA ILE A 52 -4.62 4.90 12.39
C ILE A 52 -3.91 5.97 13.22
N GLU A 53 -2.59 6.00 13.21
CA GLU A 53 -1.78 6.95 14.00
C GLU A 53 -0.39 7.10 13.36
N LEU A 54 0.19 8.30 13.40
CA LEU A 54 1.59 8.54 13.02
C LEU A 54 2.42 8.54 14.31
N LEU A 55 3.44 7.68 14.39
CA LEU A 55 4.28 7.52 15.60
C LEU A 55 5.64 8.22 15.48
N GLY A 56 5.86 8.95 14.40
CA GLY A 56 7.11 9.62 14.04
C GLY A 56 7.29 9.67 12.53
N GLU A 57 8.49 9.99 12.07
CA GLU A 57 8.83 10.06 10.64
C GLU A 57 8.86 8.66 9.99
N ASP A 58 9.44 7.68 10.69
CA ASP A 58 9.69 6.34 10.13
C ASP A 58 8.72 5.25 10.63
N LYS A 59 7.78 5.61 11.49
CA LYS A 59 6.85 4.65 12.10
C LYS A 59 5.41 5.14 12.10
N VAL A 60 4.51 4.22 11.82
CA VAL A 60 3.07 4.43 11.89
C VAL A 60 2.42 3.31 12.66
N LYS A 61 1.24 3.57 13.21
CA LYS A 61 0.37 2.54 13.76
C LYS A 61 -0.66 2.17 12.71
N ILE A 62 -0.80 0.88 12.46
CA ILE A 62 -1.78 0.34 11.51
C ILE A 62 -2.78 -0.55 12.25
N ILE A 63 -3.99 -0.64 11.70
CA ILE A 63 -4.96 -1.66 12.05
C ILE A 63 -5.16 -2.59 10.87
N CYS A 64 -5.10 -3.90 11.12
CA CYS A 64 -5.39 -4.92 10.12
C CYS A 64 -6.82 -5.46 10.32
N PRO A 65 -7.56 -5.80 9.25
CA PRO A 65 -8.81 -6.52 9.37
C PRO A 65 -8.64 -7.79 10.19
N GLU A 66 -9.66 -8.15 10.97
CA GLU A 66 -9.66 -9.37 11.79
C GLU A 66 -9.51 -10.65 10.97
N LYS A 67 -9.01 -11.71 11.61
CA LYS A 67 -8.96 -13.04 11.01
C LYS A 67 -10.38 -13.54 10.72
N PRO A 68 -10.63 -14.20 9.57
CA PRO A 68 -9.66 -14.66 8.56
C PRO A 68 -9.36 -13.64 7.44
N ILE A 69 -9.89 -12.42 7.51
CA ILE A 69 -9.82 -11.44 6.42
C ILE A 69 -8.44 -10.77 6.36
N GLY A 70 -7.82 -10.51 7.52
CA GLY A 70 -6.46 -9.99 7.63
C GLY A 70 -5.73 -10.58 8.83
N GLU A 71 -4.57 -10.00 9.17
CA GLU A 71 -3.74 -10.46 10.30
C GLU A 71 -4.38 -10.14 11.67
N GLY A 72 -5.33 -9.21 11.71
CA GLY A 72 -5.99 -8.74 12.93
C GLY A 72 -5.12 -7.84 13.81
N GLY A 73 -5.77 -7.06 14.66
CA GLY A 73 -5.12 -6.22 15.66
C GLY A 73 -4.44 -4.94 15.15
N CYS A 74 -3.74 -4.28 16.07
CA CYS A 74 -3.02 -3.03 15.84
C CYS A 74 -1.51 -3.22 16.00
N TRP A 75 -0.75 -2.69 15.05
CA TRP A 75 0.69 -2.90 14.97
C TRP A 75 1.43 -1.59 14.77
N ALA A 76 2.64 -1.48 15.31
CA ALA A 76 3.58 -0.44 14.93
C ALA A 76 4.40 -0.96 13.74
N ALA A 77 4.30 -0.29 12.60
CA ALA A 77 4.96 -0.65 11.35
C ALA A 77 5.98 0.43 10.94
N ASP A 78 7.12 -0.01 10.41
CA ASP A 78 8.09 0.89 9.79
C ASP A 78 7.60 1.31 8.39
N THR A 79 7.72 2.60 8.05
CA THR A 79 7.21 3.17 6.79
C THR A 79 7.85 2.54 5.55
N LYS A 80 9.08 2.01 5.66
CA LYS A 80 9.78 1.26 4.61
C LYS A 80 9.16 -0.10 4.28
N ASP A 81 8.40 -0.67 5.21
CA ASP A 81 7.74 -1.97 5.04
C ASP A 81 6.33 -1.80 4.46
N LEU A 82 5.95 -0.57 4.11
CA LEU A 82 4.65 -0.23 3.53
C LEU A 82 4.77 -0.04 2.02
N ARG A 83 3.69 -0.41 1.33
CA ARG A 83 3.40 -0.01 -0.05
C ARG A 83 1.92 0.37 -0.14
N PRO A 84 1.46 1.09 -1.18
CA PRO A 84 0.04 1.40 -1.32
C PRO A 84 -0.79 0.13 -1.47
N ALA A 85 -1.95 0.07 -0.83
CA ALA A 85 -2.92 -0.98 -1.13
C ALA A 85 -3.51 -0.73 -2.52
N LEU A 86 -3.60 -1.76 -3.37
CA LEU A 86 -4.18 -1.69 -4.71
C LEU A 86 -5.03 -2.92 -5.00
N ASP A 87 -6.16 -2.69 -5.65
CA ASP A 87 -7.03 -3.74 -6.17
C ASP A 87 -6.64 -4.10 -7.61
N TRP A 88 -6.84 -5.38 -7.98
CA TRP A 88 -6.72 -5.85 -9.37
C TRP A 88 -8.01 -6.56 -9.82
N PRO A 89 -9.06 -5.82 -10.21
CA PRO A 89 -10.15 -6.36 -11.00
C PRO A 89 -9.72 -6.67 -12.44
N LEU A 90 -10.10 -7.84 -12.97
CA LEU A 90 -9.75 -8.29 -14.33
C LEU A 90 -10.07 -7.27 -15.44
N LEU A 91 -11.17 -6.51 -15.28
CA LEU A 91 -11.67 -5.57 -16.28
C LEU A 91 -11.02 -4.18 -16.20
N LYS A 92 -10.54 -3.75 -15.03
CA LYS A 92 -10.04 -2.37 -14.82
C LYS A 92 -8.54 -2.30 -14.59
N GLY A 93 -7.92 -3.45 -14.35
CA GLY A 93 -6.54 -3.52 -13.97
C GLY A 93 -6.25 -2.96 -12.59
N TRP A 94 -5.04 -2.41 -12.38
CA TRP A 94 -4.59 -1.97 -11.06
C TRP A 94 -5.29 -0.66 -10.72
N THR A 95 -6.01 -0.64 -9.62
CA THR A 95 -6.80 0.52 -9.19
C THR A 95 -6.62 0.77 -7.70
N ALA A 96 -6.73 2.04 -7.29
CA ALA A 96 -6.85 2.37 -5.88
C ALA A 96 -8.11 1.71 -5.29
N PRO A 97 -8.06 1.21 -4.04
CA PRO A 97 -9.24 0.67 -3.37
C PRO A 97 -10.31 1.75 -3.28
N LEU A 98 -11.57 1.35 -3.50
CA LEU A 98 -12.69 2.23 -3.21
C LEU A 98 -12.72 2.49 -1.71
N SER A 99 -12.89 3.76 -1.32
CA SER A 99 -13.00 4.13 0.10
C SER A 99 -14.04 3.25 0.80
N GLN A 100 -13.57 2.47 1.79
CA GLN A 100 -14.40 1.68 2.70
C GLN A 100 -14.88 2.53 3.87
#